data_AF-A0A2V6Z5L1-F1
#
_entry.id   AF-A0A2V6Z5L1-F1
#
_cell.length_a   1.000
_cell.length_b   1.000
_cell.length_c   1.000
_cell.angle_alpha   90.00
_cell.angle_beta   90.00
_cell.angle_gamma   90.00
#
_symmetry.space_group_name_H-M   'P 1'
#
loop_
_entity.id
_entity.type
_entity.pdbx_description
1 polymer ?
#
loop_
_entity_poly.entity_id
_entity_poly.type
_entity_poly.pdbx_seq_one_letter_code
_entity_poly.pdbx_strand_id
1 'polypeptide(L)'
;MTDLWSDLVLTAIGNMRVTLGAVLPSILAMLALVALGALLGWIAGTLMTRLARASRLDERSRTWGLTSALARAGIYRPLSQVLRLVAFWGIFVIFATMGIDALAIPGAPGATGVLLRVLPRFLSALLILVVGWLAANFLGQAMLIAAVNAGVVQARLLARAARWLVLLFAVATALTEI
;
A
#
# COMPACT_ATOMS: atom_id res chain seq x y z
N MET A 1 -48.07 33.90 -10.27
CA MET A 1 -47.48 32.54 -10.22
C MET A 1 -46.29 32.37 -11.17
N THR A 2 -46.23 33.11 -12.29
CA THR A 2 -45.09 33.11 -13.24
C THR A 2 -43.82 33.75 -12.66
N ASP A 3 -43.94 34.74 -11.78
CA ASP A 3 -42.78 35.45 -11.20
C ASP A 3 -42.02 34.60 -10.19
N LEU A 4 -42.74 33.70 -9.50
CA LEU A 4 -42.19 32.76 -8.52
C LEU A 4 -41.32 31.68 -9.19
N TRP A 5 -41.70 31.23 -10.39
CA TRP A 5 -40.89 30.29 -11.18
C TRP A 5 -39.61 30.94 -11.74
N SER A 6 -39.72 32.18 -12.23
CA SER A 6 -38.57 32.94 -12.72
C SER A 6 -37.58 33.23 -11.60
N ASP A 7 -38.05 33.66 -10.42
CA ASP A 7 -37.18 33.89 -9.26
C ASP A 7 -36.53 32.60 -8.77
N LEU A 8 -37.26 31.48 -8.69
CA LEU A 8 -36.67 30.21 -8.28
C LEU A 8 -35.58 29.72 -9.25
N VAL A 9 -35.82 29.86 -10.56
CA VAL A 9 -34.84 29.49 -11.60
C VAL A 9 -33.62 30.43 -11.56
N LEU A 10 -33.83 31.73 -11.43
CA LEU A 10 -32.74 32.72 -11.36
C LEU A 10 -31.92 32.56 -10.08
N THR A 11 -32.56 32.26 -8.95
CA THR A 11 -31.88 31.99 -7.67
C THR A 11 -31.11 30.67 -7.71
N ALA A 12 -31.66 29.63 -8.35
CA ALA A 12 -30.96 28.36 -8.57
C ALA A 12 -29.72 28.54 -9.47
N ILE A 13 -29.82 29.32 -10.55
CA ILE A 13 -28.69 29.63 -11.45
C ILE A 13 -27.63 30.50 -10.73
N GLY A 14 -28.07 31.47 -9.93
CA GLY A 14 -27.19 32.32 -9.11
C GLY A 14 -26.40 31.51 -8.09
N ASN A 15 -27.08 30.62 -7.36
CA ASN A 15 -26.44 29.71 -6.40
C ASN A 15 -25.47 28.75 -7.09
N MET A 16 -25.81 28.23 -8.28
CA MET A 16 -24.92 27.35 -9.05
C MET A 16 -23.62 28.05 -9.47
N ARG A 17 -23.65 29.34 -9.84
CA ARG A 17 -22.46 30.13 -10.17
C ARG A 17 -21.54 30.36 -8.98
N VAL A 18 -22.11 30.61 -7.80
CA VAL A 18 -21.34 30.77 -6.55
C VAL A 18 -20.67 29.46 -6.16
N THR A 19 -21.36 28.32 -6.29
CA THR A 19 -20.78 27.00 -6.05
C THR A 19 -19.67 26.64 -7.06
N LEU A 20 -19.86 26.94 -8.35
CA LEU A 20 -18.84 26.71 -9.37
C LEU A 20 -17.59 27.58 -9.16
N GLY A 21 -17.76 28.83 -8.73
CA GLY A 21 -16.65 29.73 -8.37
C GLY A 21 -15.85 29.25 -7.15
N ALA A 22 -16.47 28.51 -6.23
CA ALA A 22 -15.82 27.95 -5.05
C ALA A 22 -15.10 26.61 -5.32
N VAL A 23 -15.58 25.82 -6.30
CA VAL A 23 -15.02 24.49 -6.63
C VAL A 23 -13.83 24.58 -7.59
N LEU A 24 -13.78 25.59 -8.45
CA LEU A 24 -12.67 25.74 -9.41
C LEU A 24 -11.29 25.93 -8.73
N PRO A 25 -11.14 26.77 -7.68
CA PRO A 25 -9.89 26.91 -6.95
C PRO A 25 -9.45 25.63 -6.22
N SER A 26 -10.40 24.87 -5.67
CA SER A 26 -10.09 23.63 -4.94
C SER A 26 -9.63 22.51 -5.87
N ILE A 27 -10.22 22.41 -7.07
CA ILE A 27 -9.74 21.50 -8.12
C ILE A 27 -8.33 21.89 -8.58
N LEU A 28 -8.06 23.19 -8.78
CA LEU A 28 -6.72 23.66 -9.14
C LEU A 28 -5.69 23.35 -8.04
N ALA A 29 -6.05 23.55 -6.77
CA ALA A 29 -5.21 23.19 -5.64
C ALA A 29 -4.93 21.68 -5.59
N MET A 30 -5.94 20.84 -5.80
CA MET A 30 -5.80 19.39 -5.90
C MET A 30 -4.83 19.01 -7.02
N LEU A 31 -5.04 19.53 -8.24
CA LEU A 31 -4.20 19.23 -9.39
C LEU A 31 -2.76 19.69 -9.17
N ALA A 32 -2.56 20.87 -8.58
CA ALA A 32 -1.24 21.38 -8.22
C ALA A 32 -0.54 20.45 -7.21
N LEU A 33 -1.25 19.98 -6.18
CA LEU A 33 -0.71 19.06 -5.19
C LEU A 33 -0.36 17.69 -5.78
N VAL A 34 -1.22 17.14 -6.63
CA VAL A 34 -0.97 15.87 -7.34
C VAL A 34 0.24 16.00 -8.28
N ALA A 35 0.32 17.08 -9.04
CA ALA A 35 1.46 17.36 -9.92
C ALA A 35 2.77 17.52 -9.12
N LEU A 36 2.72 18.24 -8.00
CA LEU A 36 3.85 18.41 -7.10
C LEU A 36 4.28 17.07 -6.49
N GLY A 37 3.33 16.24 -6.07
CA GLY A 37 3.59 14.89 -5.58
C GLY A 37 4.26 13.99 -6.62
N ALA A 38 3.80 14.03 -7.86
CA ALA A 38 4.42 13.28 -8.96
C ALA A 38 5.85 13.76 -9.24
N LEU A 39 6.09 15.07 -9.22
CA LEU A 39 7.41 15.67 -9.41
C LEU A 39 8.36 15.26 -8.28
N LEU A 40 7.95 15.47 -7.02
CA LEU A 40 8.75 15.12 -5.85
C LEU A 40 9.00 13.62 -5.75
N GLY A 41 7.99 12.80 -6.03
CA GLY A 41 8.12 11.34 -6.08
C GLY A 41 9.12 10.89 -7.16
N TRP A 42 9.11 11.54 -8.32
CA TRP A 42 10.08 11.25 -9.39
C TRP A 42 11.51 11.63 -8.98
N ILE A 43 11.69 12.81 -8.37
CA ILE A 43 12.99 13.26 -7.84
C ILE A 43 13.50 12.30 -6.76
N ALA A 44 12.67 11.98 -5.77
CA ALA A 44 13.04 11.08 -4.69
C ALA A 44 13.35 9.67 -5.20
N GLY A 45 12.54 9.14 -6.12
CA GLY A 45 12.78 7.83 -6.72
C GLY A 45 14.11 7.78 -7.50
N THR A 46 14.44 8.84 -8.23
CA THR A 46 15.74 8.91 -8.95
C THR A 46 16.90 9.02 -7.97
N LEU A 47 16.78 9.82 -6.90
CA LEU A 47 17.78 9.91 -5.84
C LEU A 47 17.99 8.56 -5.14
N MET A 48 16.90 7.87 -4.79
CA MET A 48 16.95 6.56 -4.15
C MET A 48 17.65 5.52 -5.02
N THR A 49 17.39 5.55 -6.33
CA THR A 49 18.08 4.67 -7.30
C THR A 49 19.58 4.98 -7.35
N ARG A 50 19.95 6.26 -7.36
CA ARG A 50 21.36 6.69 -7.37
C ARG A 50 22.09 6.24 -6.11
N LEU A 51 21.48 6.44 -4.93
CA LEU A 51 22.03 6.01 -3.65
C LEU A 51 22.14 4.47 -3.57
N ALA A 52 21.12 3.75 -4.07
CA ALA A 52 21.13 2.30 -4.09
C ALA A 52 22.23 1.72 -5.00
N ARG A 53 22.48 2.34 -6.17
CA ARG A 53 23.58 1.94 -7.05
C ARG A 53 24.94 2.30 -6.45
N ALA A 54 25.09 3.48 -5.87
CA ALA A 54 26.33 3.92 -5.23
C ALA A 54 26.76 2.99 -4.09
N SER A 55 25.80 2.45 -3.34
CA SER A 55 26.03 1.51 -2.23
C SER A 55 26.16 0.05 -2.65
N ARG A 56 26.13 -0.25 -3.97
CA ARG A 56 26.09 -1.63 -4.50
C ARG A 56 25.00 -2.48 -3.84
N LEU A 57 23.87 -1.87 -3.49
CA LEU A 57 22.76 -2.56 -2.82
C LEU A 57 22.24 -3.73 -3.64
N ASP A 58 22.31 -3.65 -4.96
CA ASP A 58 21.92 -4.75 -5.86
C ASP A 58 22.84 -5.98 -5.67
N GLU A 59 24.15 -5.81 -5.48
CA GLU A 59 25.08 -6.91 -5.18
C GLU A 59 24.87 -7.48 -3.77
N ARG A 60 24.69 -6.62 -2.76
CA ARG A 60 24.43 -7.05 -1.37
C ARG A 60 23.07 -7.75 -1.22
N SER A 61 22.07 -7.34 -2.00
CA SER A 61 20.74 -7.98 -1.98
C SER A 61 20.77 -9.42 -2.49
N ARG A 62 21.72 -9.76 -3.38
CA ARG A 62 21.93 -11.12 -3.86
C ARG A 62 22.54 -12.00 -2.76
N THR A 63 23.54 -11.50 -2.03
CA THR A 63 24.19 -12.26 -0.95
C THR A 63 23.28 -12.47 0.27
N TRP A 64 22.38 -11.52 0.56
CA TRP A 64 21.35 -11.66 1.60
C TRP A 64 20.13 -12.47 1.16
N GLY A 65 20.09 -12.96 -0.08
CA GLY A 65 18.97 -13.76 -0.60
C GLY A 65 17.68 -12.98 -0.86
N LEU A 66 17.66 -11.65 -0.69
CA LEU A 66 16.51 -10.78 -0.95
C LEU A 66 16.06 -10.85 -2.41
N THR A 67 17.00 -10.97 -3.35
CA THR A 67 16.67 -11.16 -4.77
C THR A 67 15.91 -12.47 -5.00
N SER A 68 16.24 -13.54 -4.27
CA SER A 68 15.55 -14.83 -4.36
C SER A 68 14.15 -14.77 -3.74
N ALA A 69 13.96 -13.94 -2.71
CA ALA A 69 12.65 -13.71 -2.10
C ALA A 69 11.73 -12.91 -3.04
N LEU A 70 12.27 -11.85 -3.66
CA LEU A 70 11.55 -11.06 -4.68
C LEU A 70 11.19 -11.90 -5.91
N ALA A 71 12.11 -12.73 -6.40
CA ALA A 71 11.85 -13.63 -7.52
C ALA A 71 10.75 -14.66 -7.20
N ARG A 72 10.72 -15.18 -5.96
CA ARG A 72 9.62 -16.05 -5.48
C ARG A 72 8.27 -15.33 -5.41
N ALA A 73 8.27 -14.01 -5.26
CA ALA A 73 7.09 -13.16 -5.35
C ALA A 73 6.75 -12.70 -6.79
N GLY A 74 7.44 -13.23 -7.81
CA GLY A 74 7.23 -12.86 -9.22
C GLY A 74 7.89 -11.55 -9.65
N ILE A 75 8.72 -10.94 -8.78
CA ILE A 75 9.41 -9.68 -9.05
C ILE A 75 10.84 -9.96 -9.50
N TYR A 76 11.08 -9.88 -10.81
CA TYR A 76 12.40 -10.07 -11.42
C TYR A 76 13.24 -8.79 -11.51
N ARG A 77 12.77 -7.69 -10.93
CA ARG A 77 13.46 -6.39 -10.96
C ARG A 77 14.52 -6.29 -9.85
N PRO A 78 15.63 -5.57 -10.08
CA PRO A 78 16.63 -5.34 -9.04
C PRO A 78 16.04 -4.55 -7.86
N LEU A 79 16.59 -4.76 -6.66
CA LEU A 79 16.10 -4.13 -5.43
C LEU A 79 16.10 -2.60 -5.52
N SER A 80 17.10 -2.01 -6.19
CA SER A 80 17.16 -0.57 -6.46
C SER A 80 15.93 -0.04 -7.20
N GLN A 81 15.37 -0.80 -8.15
CA GLN A 81 14.15 -0.41 -8.87
C GLN A 81 12.88 -0.57 -8.01
N VAL A 82 12.84 -1.58 -7.15
CA VAL A 82 11.73 -1.74 -6.20
C VAL A 82 11.71 -0.56 -5.23
N LEU A 83 12.87 -0.18 -4.68
CA LEU A 83 12.99 0.98 -3.79
C LEU A 83 12.60 2.29 -4.48
N ARG A 84 12.96 2.47 -5.76
CA ARG A 84 12.49 3.61 -6.56
C ARG A 84 10.96 3.66 -6.63
N LEU A 85 10.34 2.53 -6.92
CA LEU A 85 8.89 2.44 -7.08
C LEU A 85 8.18 2.73 -5.75
N VAL A 86 8.68 2.15 -4.65
CA VAL A 86 8.16 2.40 -3.30
C VAL A 86 8.29 3.87 -2.92
N ALA A 87 9.44 4.49 -3.17
CA ALA A 87 9.66 5.91 -2.88
C ALA A 87 8.74 6.83 -3.70
N PHE A 88 8.58 6.55 -5.00
CA PHE A 88 7.69 7.29 -5.87
C PHE A 88 6.23 7.21 -5.38
N TRP A 89 5.72 5.99 -5.19
CA TRP A 89 4.33 5.80 -4.78
C TRP A 89 4.07 6.30 -3.37
N GLY A 90 5.01 6.15 -2.44
CA GLY A 90 4.86 6.67 -1.08
C GLY A 90 4.64 8.18 -1.07
N ILE A 91 5.50 8.94 -1.76
CA ILE A 91 5.38 10.40 -1.85
C ILE A 91 4.14 10.78 -2.65
N PHE A 92 3.90 10.13 -3.80
CA PHE A 92 2.75 10.43 -4.65
C PHE A 92 1.42 10.25 -3.90
N VAL A 93 1.25 9.14 -3.17
CA VAL A 93 0.02 8.86 -2.41
C VAL A 93 -0.19 9.91 -1.32
N ILE A 94 0.85 10.30 -0.58
CA ILE A 94 0.73 11.33 0.46
C ILE A 94 0.22 12.65 -0.14
N PHE A 95 0.86 13.13 -1.21
CA PHE A 95 0.45 14.36 -1.88
C PHE A 95 -0.91 14.25 -2.57
N ALA A 96 -1.25 13.08 -3.12
CA ALA A 96 -2.56 12.82 -3.69
C ALA A 96 -3.66 12.90 -2.61
N THR A 97 -3.42 12.35 -1.42
CA THR A 97 -4.36 12.47 -0.30
C THR A 97 -4.53 13.91 0.18
N MET A 98 -3.44 14.69 0.23
CA MET A 98 -3.52 16.12 0.52
C MET A 98 -4.30 16.89 -0.55
N GLY A 99 -4.12 16.51 -1.82
CA GLY A 99 -4.90 17.07 -2.94
C GLY A 99 -6.38 16.76 -2.83
N ILE A 100 -6.75 15.53 -2.46
CA ILE A 100 -8.14 15.14 -2.21
C ILE A 100 -8.73 15.95 -1.05
N ASP A 101 -7.97 16.15 0.02
CA ASP A 101 -8.41 16.97 1.16
C ASP A 101 -8.63 18.43 0.78
N ALA A 102 -7.86 18.95 -0.19
CA ALA A 102 -8.04 20.31 -0.71
C ALA A 102 -9.37 20.51 -1.45
N LEU A 103 -10.03 19.44 -1.91
CA LEU A 103 -11.40 19.52 -2.45
C LEU A 103 -12.43 19.88 -1.37
N ALA A 104 -12.10 19.68 -0.09
CA ALA A 104 -12.95 19.99 1.06
C ALA A 104 -14.40 19.47 0.93
N ILE A 105 -14.56 18.24 0.43
CA ILE A 105 -15.87 17.62 0.15
C ILE A 105 -16.66 17.52 1.48
N PRO A 106 -17.81 18.22 1.61
CA PRO A 106 -18.58 18.21 2.85
C PRO A 106 -19.06 16.79 3.21
N GLY A 107 -18.81 16.37 4.44
CA GLY A 107 -19.22 15.05 4.94
C GLY A 107 -18.30 13.89 4.53
N ALA A 108 -17.30 14.10 3.67
CA ALA A 108 -16.29 13.09 3.38
C ALA A 108 -15.20 13.08 4.46
N PRO A 109 -14.75 11.91 4.94
CA PRO A 109 -13.57 11.83 5.80
C PRO A 109 -12.33 12.26 5.03
N GLY A 110 -11.42 13.00 5.69
CA GLY A 110 -10.16 13.42 5.08
C GLY A 110 -9.30 12.23 4.65
N ALA A 111 -8.90 12.20 3.39
CA ALA A 111 -8.08 11.17 2.78
C ALA A 111 -6.73 11.02 3.48
N THR A 112 -6.09 12.12 3.91
CA THR A 112 -4.82 12.05 4.66
C THR A 112 -5.02 11.37 6.01
N GLY A 113 -6.11 11.68 6.71
CA GLY A 113 -6.44 11.04 7.99
C GLY A 113 -6.72 9.55 7.85
N VAL A 114 -7.42 9.15 6.79
CA VAL A 114 -7.65 7.74 6.45
C VAL A 114 -6.32 7.04 6.16
N LEU A 115 -5.44 7.65 5.35
CA LEU A 115 -4.12 7.11 5.04
C LEU A 115 -3.29 6.88 6.31
N LEU A 116 -3.25 7.86 7.22
CA LEU A 116 -2.52 7.75 8.49
C LEU A 116 -3.08 6.65 9.40
N ARG A 117 -4.37 6.32 9.30
CA ARG A 117 -4.99 5.22 10.07
C ARG A 117 -4.73 3.86 9.44
N VAL A 118 -4.73 3.78 8.12
CA VAL A 118 -4.47 2.54 7.36
C VAL A 118 -2.99 2.17 7.42
N LEU A 119 -2.08 3.15 7.43
CA LEU A 119 -0.63 2.90 7.44
C LEU A 119 -0.16 1.98 8.58
N PRO A 120 -0.46 2.24 9.88
CA PRO A 120 -0.05 1.35 10.96
C PRO A 120 -0.70 -0.03 10.86
N ARG A 121 -1.97 -0.12 10.47
CA ARG A 121 -2.68 -1.39 10.26
C ARG A 121 -2.04 -2.24 9.17
N PHE A 122 -1.69 -1.61 8.06
CA PHE A 122 -0.99 -2.26 6.96
C PHE A 122 0.38 -2.79 7.40
N LEU A 123 1.13 -2.02 8.20
CA LEU A 123 2.39 -2.46 8.78
C LEU A 123 2.19 -3.65 9.73
N SER A 124 1.18 -3.61 10.59
CA SER A 124 0.81 -4.72 11.49
C SER A 124 0.46 -5.98 10.69
N ALA A 125 -0.38 -5.86 9.66
CA ALA A 125 -0.75 -6.97 8.78
C ALA A 125 0.48 -7.58 8.09
N LEU A 126 1.39 -6.74 7.57
CA LEU A 126 2.65 -7.20 6.98
C LEU A 126 3.52 -7.95 8.00
N LEU A 127 3.61 -7.44 9.23
CA LEU A 127 4.36 -8.08 10.31
C LEU A 127 3.75 -9.45 10.64
N ILE A 128 2.43 -9.54 10.76
CA ILE A 128 1.71 -10.81 10.97
C ILE A 128 2.01 -11.80 9.85
N LEU A 129 2.02 -11.36 8.58
CA LEU A 129 2.37 -12.21 7.45
C LEU A 129 3.81 -12.71 7.52
N VAL A 130 4.77 -11.85 7.88
CA VAL A 130 6.19 -12.22 8.03
C VAL A 130 6.37 -13.24 9.15
N VAL A 131 5.80 -12.96 10.33
CA VAL A 131 5.86 -13.85 11.49
C VAL A 131 5.15 -15.16 11.21
N GLY A 132 3.95 -15.11 10.62
CA GLY A 132 3.17 -16.28 10.23
C GLY A 132 3.86 -17.14 9.18
N TRP A 133 4.53 -16.53 8.19
CA TRP A 133 5.34 -17.26 7.22
C TRP A 133 6.54 -17.96 7.87
N LEU A 134 7.24 -17.28 8.79
CA LEU A 134 8.35 -17.87 9.53
C LEU A 134 7.87 -19.03 10.43
N ALA A 135 6.79 -18.81 11.17
CA ALA A 135 6.15 -19.82 12.02
C ALA A 135 5.70 -21.03 11.20
N ALA A 136 5.06 -20.82 10.04
CA ALA A 136 4.62 -21.91 9.18
C ALA A 136 5.79 -22.77 8.66
N ASN A 137 6.92 -22.15 8.32
CA ASN A 137 8.12 -22.88 7.92
C ASN A 137 8.72 -23.66 9.09
N PHE A 138 8.82 -23.03 10.25
CA PHE A 138 9.35 -23.65 11.47
C PHE A 138 8.50 -24.84 11.93
N LEU A 139 7.18 -24.64 12.08
CA LEU A 139 6.25 -25.70 12.48
C LEU A 139 6.17 -26.80 11.43
N GLY A 140 6.18 -26.46 10.14
CA GLY A 140 6.21 -27.46 9.07
C GLY A 140 7.45 -28.35 9.14
N GLN A 141 8.63 -27.78 9.39
CA GLN A 141 9.86 -28.57 9.55
C GLN A 141 9.86 -29.38 10.85
N ALA A 142 9.44 -28.80 11.97
CA ALA A 142 9.33 -29.50 13.25
C ALA A 142 8.38 -30.71 13.15
N MET A 143 7.21 -30.53 12.52
CA MET A 143 6.25 -31.61 12.27
C MET A 143 6.81 -32.69 11.36
N LEU A 144 7.60 -32.33 10.34
CA LEU A 144 8.25 -33.31 9.48
C LEU A 144 9.21 -34.19 10.29
N ILE A 145 10.07 -33.58 11.10
CA ILE A 145 11.06 -34.28 11.93
C ILE A 145 10.35 -35.20 12.93
N ALA A 146 9.34 -34.68 13.63
CA ALA A 146 8.56 -35.45 14.59
C ALA A 146 7.84 -36.64 13.94
N ALA A 147 7.19 -36.43 12.79
CA ALA A 147 6.45 -37.49 12.10
C ALA A 147 7.37 -38.56 11.50
N VAL A 148 8.55 -38.18 11.00
CA VAL A 148 9.56 -39.14 10.55
C VAL A 148 10.09 -39.96 11.73
N ASN A 149 10.41 -39.32 12.87
CA ASN A 149 10.89 -40.02 14.06
C ASN A 149 9.84 -40.96 14.67
N ALA A 150 8.55 -40.63 14.52
CA ALA A 150 7.44 -41.48 14.94
C ALA A 150 7.10 -42.62 13.96
N GLY A 151 7.84 -42.77 12.86
CA GLY A 151 7.59 -43.83 11.86
C GLY A 151 6.33 -43.62 11.01
N VAL A 152 5.81 -42.39 10.92
CA VAL A 152 4.60 -42.10 10.15
C VAL A 152 4.91 -42.14 8.66
N VAL A 153 4.29 -43.08 7.94
CA VAL A 153 4.46 -43.28 6.49
C VAL A 153 4.21 -42.00 5.68
N GLN A 154 3.28 -41.15 6.13
CA GLN A 154 2.85 -39.92 5.45
C GLN A 154 3.36 -38.63 6.12
N ALA A 155 4.55 -38.66 6.73
CA ALA A 155 5.14 -37.51 7.43
C ALA A 155 5.16 -36.20 6.61
N ARG A 156 5.41 -36.29 5.29
CA ARG A 156 5.43 -35.11 4.40
C ARG A 156 4.06 -34.45 4.24
N LEU A 157 2.98 -35.23 4.24
CA LEU A 157 1.61 -34.70 4.14
C LEU A 157 1.24 -33.94 5.41
N LEU A 158 1.54 -34.49 6.59
CA LEU A 158 1.30 -33.83 7.88
C LEU A 158 2.09 -32.52 8.01
N ALA A 159 3.37 -32.54 7.65
CA ALA A 159 4.20 -31.34 7.63
C ALA A 159 3.64 -30.24 6.70
N ARG A 160 3.18 -30.64 5.51
CA ARG A 160 2.58 -29.70 4.54
C ARG A 160 1.23 -29.18 5.04
N ALA A 161 0.40 -30.02 5.65
CA ALA A 161 -0.87 -29.61 6.25
C ALA A 161 -0.65 -28.59 7.38
N ALA A 162 0.30 -28.86 8.29
CA ALA A 162 0.65 -27.92 9.36
C ALA A 162 1.11 -26.56 8.81
N ARG A 163 1.99 -26.57 7.80
CA ARG A 163 2.46 -25.35 7.15
C ARG A 163 1.32 -24.54 6.53
N TRP A 164 0.42 -25.19 5.79
CA TRP A 164 -0.72 -24.52 5.17
C TRP A 164 -1.72 -23.98 6.19
N LEU A 165 -1.96 -24.72 7.27
CA LEU A 165 -2.87 -24.29 8.33
C LEU A 165 -2.37 -23.00 8.99
N VAL A 166 -1.08 -22.93 9.31
CA VAL A 166 -0.47 -21.71 9.90
C VAL A 166 -0.47 -20.56 8.90
N LEU A 167 -0.18 -20.81 7.61
CA LEU A 167 -0.21 -19.77 6.58
C LEU A 167 -1.62 -19.21 6.38
N LEU A 168 -2.63 -20.08 6.27
CA LEU A 168 -4.02 -19.65 6.12
C LEU A 168 -4.49 -18.85 7.33
N PHE A 169 -4.14 -19.29 8.55
CA PHE A 169 -4.41 -18.55 9.77
C PHE A 169 -3.75 -17.17 9.76
N ALA A 170 -2.46 -17.10 9.43
CA ALA A 170 -1.74 -15.83 9.37
C ALA A 170 -2.33 -14.86 8.33
N VAL A 171 -2.71 -15.37 7.15
CA VAL A 171 -3.36 -14.58 6.11
C VAL A 171 -4.74 -14.08 6.57
N ALA A 172 -5.54 -14.93 7.21
CA ALA A 172 -6.85 -14.54 7.74
C ALA A 172 -6.73 -13.45 8.82
N THR A 173 -5.80 -13.61 9.76
CA THR A 173 -5.54 -12.60 10.80
C THR A 173 -5.03 -11.29 10.19
N ALA A 174 -4.09 -11.35 9.23
CA ALA A 174 -3.58 -10.17 8.56
C ALA A 174 -4.67 -9.41 7.77
N LEU A 175 -5.60 -10.14 7.15
CA LEU A 175 -6.74 -9.54 6.46
C LEU A 175 -7.72 -8.86 7.42
N THR A 176 -7.83 -9.36 8.65
CA THR A 176 -8.70 -8.78 9.70
C THR A 176 -8.14 -7.48 10.27
N GLU A 177 -6.81 -7.30 10.22
CA GLU A 177 -6.14 -6.08 10.71
C GLU A 177 -6.24 -4.89 9.76
N ILE A 178 -6.45 -5.12 8.46
CA ILE A 178 -6.55 -4.06 7.43
C ILE A 178 -7.95 -3.43 7.48
#